data_AF-A0A956X2A9-F1
#
_entry.id   AF-A0A956X2A9-F1
#
_cell.length_a   1.000
_cell.length_b   1.000
_cell.length_c   1.000
_cell.angle_alpha   90.00
_cell.angle_beta   90.00
_cell.angle_gamma   90.00
#
_symmetry.space_group_name_H-M   'P 1'
#
loop_
_entity.id
_entity.type
_entity.pdbx_description
1 polymer ?
#
loop_
_entity_poly.entity_id
_entity_poly.type
_entity_poly.pdbx_seq_one_letter_code
_entity_poly.pdbx_strand_id
1 'polypeptide(L)'
;GLGINMVAARGPMVTAGWIMGLTSLMTGLVERPEVIQRCLENITTTLIDWLQAQLDTLNAPEGILLLDDIVGMVSVDHYNEYVAPHLQRIFAQFDGLVRIYHNDTPCPHLYPSLADAGFDVFNFTHEVDIAIAKEAMGHRVALMGNVPPLHIAVRESPEVVAEFTQACLDRGAPGGGMILSVGGGVSPDTPAASIDAMVDVAKAWQPPQPGQPVAEWDDLLERFKISNTGKRTRDRRRRDRRA
;
A
#
# COMPACT_ATOMS: atom_id res chain seq x y z
N GLY A 1 12.82 19.82 -16.67
CA GLY A 1 11.80 19.84 -15.60
C GLY A 1 11.91 18.57 -14.80
N LEU A 2 11.29 18.50 -13.61
CA LEU A 2 11.08 17.24 -12.89
C LEU A 2 10.16 16.37 -13.77
N GLY A 3 10.74 15.64 -14.72
CA GLY A 3 10.00 14.77 -15.62
C GLY A 3 9.45 13.61 -14.79
N ILE A 4 8.13 13.43 -14.78
CA ILE A 4 7.54 12.23 -14.23
C ILE A 4 7.82 11.12 -15.24
N ASN A 5 8.86 10.33 -14.97
CA ASN A 5 9.31 9.24 -15.83
C ASN A 5 8.59 7.92 -15.50
N MET A 6 7.42 8.00 -14.87
CA MET A 6 6.62 6.85 -14.48
C MET A 6 5.25 6.92 -15.14
N VAL A 7 4.69 5.76 -15.44
CA VAL A 7 3.32 5.62 -15.96
C VAL A 7 2.44 4.94 -14.92
N ALA A 8 1.12 5.05 -15.05
CA ALA A 8 0.22 4.49 -14.07
C ALA A 8 -1.03 3.84 -14.69
N ALA A 9 -1.58 2.86 -13.96
CA ALA A 9 -2.86 2.25 -14.26
C ALA A 9 -3.57 1.82 -12.98
N ARG A 10 -4.90 1.68 -13.06
CA ARG A 10 -5.65 0.97 -12.02
C ARG A 10 -5.42 -0.52 -12.16
N GLY A 11 -5.44 -1.23 -11.03
CA GLY A 11 -5.27 -2.68 -11.01
C GLY A 11 -6.52 -3.44 -11.46
N PRO A 12 -6.39 -4.77 -11.63
CA PRO A 12 -7.47 -5.63 -12.11
C PRO A 12 -8.75 -5.54 -11.27
N MET A 13 -8.64 -5.57 -9.94
CA MET A 13 -9.83 -5.63 -9.07
C MET A 13 -10.59 -4.30 -9.07
N VAL A 14 -9.91 -3.17 -8.90
CA VAL A 14 -10.54 -1.83 -8.99
C VAL A 14 -11.19 -1.63 -10.35
N THR A 15 -10.49 -1.96 -11.44
CA THR A 15 -11.02 -1.78 -12.79
C THR A 15 -12.26 -2.65 -13.03
N ALA A 16 -12.24 -3.91 -12.60
CA ALA A 16 -13.42 -4.77 -12.64
C ALA A 16 -14.56 -4.19 -11.80
N GLY A 17 -14.26 -3.70 -10.59
CA GLY A 17 -15.22 -3.06 -9.69
C GLY A 17 -15.88 -1.82 -10.30
N TRP A 18 -15.15 -1.03 -11.10
CA TRP A 18 -15.73 0.10 -11.84
C TRP A 18 -16.62 -0.32 -13.01
N ILE A 19 -16.28 -1.42 -13.69
CA ILE A 19 -17.05 -1.91 -14.84
C ILE A 19 -18.38 -2.54 -14.40
N MET A 20 -18.35 -3.42 -13.39
CA MET A 20 -19.52 -4.23 -13.01
C MET A 20 -20.12 -3.87 -11.65
N GLY A 21 -19.47 -3.01 -10.87
CA GLY A 21 -19.85 -2.70 -9.50
C GLY A 21 -19.21 -3.65 -8.49
N LEU A 22 -18.85 -3.12 -7.32
CA LEU A 22 -18.15 -3.85 -6.27
C LEU A 22 -18.94 -5.07 -5.77
N THR A 23 -20.25 -4.92 -5.52
CA THR A 23 -21.09 -6.04 -5.06
C THR A 23 -21.11 -7.17 -6.09
N SER A 24 -21.29 -6.86 -7.37
CA SER A 24 -21.33 -7.86 -8.43
C SER A 24 -19.99 -8.54 -8.64
N LEU A 25 -18.88 -7.82 -8.50
CA LEU A 25 -17.53 -8.40 -8.51
C LEU A 25 -17.35 -9.39 -7.35
N MET A 26 -17.65 -8.96 -6.12
CA MET A 26 -17.40 -9.78 -4.92
C MET A 26 -18.31 -11.01 -4.85
N THR A 27 -19.61 -10.86 -5.16
CA THR A 27 -20.53 -11.99 -5.26
C THR A 27 -20.14 -12.90 -6.43
N GLY A 28 -19.74 -12.32 -7.57
CA GLY A 28 -19.32 -13.07 -8.75
C GLY A 28 -18.09 -13.94 -8.52
N LEU A 29 -17.12 -13.49 -7.70
CA LEU A 29 -15.94 -14.29 -7.34
C LEU A 29 -16.31 -15.60 -6.63
N VAL A 30 -17.47 -15.65 -5.99
CA VAL A 30 -17.98 -16.84 -5.29
C VAL A 30 -18.94 -17.64 -6.17
N GLU A 31 -19.90 -16.97 -6.79
CA GLU A 31 -21.02 -17.65 -7.47
C GLU A 31 -20.71 -18.01 -8.93
N ARG A 32 -19.86 -17.22 -9.61
CA ARG A 32 -19.48 -17.40 -11.02
C ARG A 32 -18.01 -17.05 -11.27
N PRO A 33 -17.06 -17.71 -10.57
CA PRO A 33 -15.63 -17.39 -10.64
C PRO A 33 -15.08 -17.45 -12.07
N GLU A 34 -15.57 -18.36 -12.91
CA GLU A 34 -15.18 -18.48 -14.32
C GLU A 34 -15.51 -17.24 -15.15
N VAL A 35 -16.63 -16.58 -14.86
CA VAL A 35 -17.04 -15.34 -15.54
C VAL A 35 -16.16 -14.19 -15.08
N ILE A 36 -15.92 -14.08 -13.77
CA ILE A 36 -15.05 -13.04 -13.23
C ILE A 36 -13.61 -13.23 -13.71
N GLN A 37 -13.10 -14.45 -13.73
CA GLN A 37 -11.76 -14.75 -14.25
C GLN A 37 -11.59 -14.31 -15.70
N ARG A 38 -12.56 -14.61 -16.58
CA ARG A 38 -12.52 -14.14 -17.96
C ARG A 38 -12.54 -12.61 -18.07
N CYS A 39 -13.26 -11.94 -17.17
CA CYS A 39 -13.28 -10.49 -17.13
C CYS A 39 -11.92 -9.93 -16.67
N LEU A 40 -11.36 -10.47 -15.58
CA LEU A 40 -10.05 -10.10 -15.08
C LEU A 40 -8.95 -10.36 -16.12
N GLU A 41 -9.00 -11.47 -16.86
CA GLU A 41 -8.05 -11.78 -17.93
C GLU A 41 -8.04 -10.72 -19.05
N ASN A 42 -9.22 -10.28 -19.48
CA ASN A 42 -9.34 -9.22 -20.49
C ASN A 42 -8.85 -7.87 -19.94
N ILE A 43 -9.17 -7.56 -18.67
CA ILE A 43 -8.71 -6.35 -17.99
C ILE A 43 -7.19 -6.37 -17.89
N THR A 44 -6.61 -7.45 -17.39
CA THR A 44 -5.15 -7.65 -17.25
C THR A 44 -4.42 -7.41 -18.56
N THR A 45 -4.90 -7.99 -19.67
CA THR A 45 -4.33 -7.77 -21.00
C THR A 45 -4.42 -6.29 -21.39
N THR A 46 -5.59 -5.66 -21.18
CA THR A 46 -5.80 -4.25 -21.49
C THR A 46 -4.90 -3.33 -20.65
N LEU A 47 -4.69 -3.65 -19.37
CA LEU A 47 -3.84 -2.87 -18.47
C LEU A 47 -2.36 -2.94 -18.87
N ILE A 48 -1.89 -4.11 -19.29
CA ILE A 48 -0.54 -4.30 -19.83
C ILE A 48 -0.36 -3.43 -21.08
N ASP A 49 -1.26 -3.54 -22.05
CA ASP A 49 -1.21 -2.77 -23.28
C ASP A 49 -1.26 -1.26 -23.00
N TRP A 50 -2.08 -0.84 -22.03
CA TRP A 50 -2.19 0.56 -21.61
C TRP A 50 -0.93 1.11 -20.96
N LEU A 51 -0.29 0.34 -20.07
CA LEU A 51 0.97 0.72 -19.46
C LEU A 51 2.08 0.79 -20.52
N GLN A 52 2.16 -0.19 -21.41
CA GLN A 52 3.14 -0.19 -22.50
C GLN A 52 2.95 1.02 -23.43
N ALA A 53 1.72 1.30 -23.83
CA ALA A 53 1.42 2.45 -24.69
C ALA A 53 1.82 3.78 -24.05
N GLN A 54 1.70 3.94 -22.72
CA GLN A 54 2.22 5.12 -22.03
C GLN A 54 3.75 5.15 -22.03
N LEU A 55 4.41 4.02 -21.75
CA LEU A 55 5.87 3.92 -21.71
C LEU A 55 6.52 4.28 -23.06
N ASP A 56 5.90 3.87 -24.17
CA ASP A 56 6.36 4.17 -25.52
C ASP A 56 6.37 5.68 -25.84
N THR A 57 5.67 6.49 -25.06
CA THR A 57 5.67 7.96 -25.21
C THR A 57 6.77 8.67 -24.42
N LEU A 58 7.49 7.95 -23.54
CA LEU A 58 8.50 8.51 -22.64
C LEU A 58 9.91 8.35 -23.22
N ASN A 59 10.75 9.38 -23.08
CA ASN A 59 12.15 9.34 -23.54
C ASN A 59 13.09 8.57 -22.59
N ALA A 60 12.67 8.37 -21.33
CA ALA A 60 13.45 7.68 -20.30
C ALA A 60 12.50 7.13 -19.22
N PRO A 61 11.72 6.07 -19.51
CA PRO A 61 10.85 5.48 -18.50
C PRO A 61 11.65 4.85 -17.37
N GLU A 62 11.21 5.09 -16.13
CA GLU A 62 11.84 4.61 -14.90
C GLU A 62 10.97 3.60 -14.15
N GLY A 63 9.64 3.65 -14.32
CA GLY A 63 8.75 2.84 -13.49
C GLY A 63 7.28 2.81 -13.90
N ILE A 64 6.57 1.88 -13.27
CA ILE A 64 5.11 1.79 -13.33
C ILE A 64 4.52 1.91 -11.93
N LEU A 65 3.31 2.47 -11.84
CA LEU A 65 2.49 2.48 -10.63
C LEU A 65 1.15 1.79 -10.92
N LEU A 66 0.88 0.68 -10.23
CA LEU A 66 -0.38 -0.04 -10.31
C LEU A 66 -1.19 0.17 -9.02
N LEU A 67 -2.38 0.77 -9.14
CA LEU A 67 -3.23 1.10 -7.99
C LEU A 67 -4.46 0.17 -7.93
N ASP A 68 -4.48 -0.77 -6.98
CA ASP A 68 -5.56 -1.75 -6.81
C ASP A 68 -6.13 -1.76 -5.37
N ASP A 69 -6.91 -0.73 -5.07
CA ASP A 69 -7.29 -0.29 -3.72
C ASP A 69 -8.19 -1.26 -2.95
N ILE A 70 -8.77 -2.28 -3.59
CA ILE A 70 -9.80 -3.16 -3.01
C ILE A 70 -9.36 -4.61 -2.81
N VAL A 71 -8.10 -4.96 -3.10
CA VAL A 71 -7.62 -6.35 -2.98
C VAL A 71 -7.71 -6.87 -1.55
N GLY A 72 -7.60 -6.00 -0.55
CA GLY A 72 -7.80 -6.38 0.85
C GLY A 72 -9.19 -6.93 1.21
N MET A 73 -10.18 -6.84 0.31
CA MET A 73 -11.53 -7.34 0.56
C MET A 73 -11.69 -8.86 0.33
N VAL A 74 -10.71 -9.53 -0.28
CA VAL A 74 -10.78 -10.98 -0.55
C VAL A 74 -9.99 -11.81 0.48
N SER A 75 -10.32 -13.09 0.59
CA SER A 75 -9.56 -14.06 1.40
C SER A 75 -8.21 -14.36 0.76
N VAL A 76 -7.31 -15.00 1.52
CA VAL A 76 -6.03 -15.49 1.00
C VAL A 76 -6.23 -16.47 -0.16
N ASP A 77 -7.19 -17.39 -0.03
CA ASP A 77 -7.48 -18.39 -1.05
C ASP A 77 -7.99 -17.74 -2.34
N HIS A 78 -8.96 -16.83 -2.24
CA HIS A 78 -9.45 -16.08 -3.40
C HIS A 78 -8.37 -15.18 -3.99
N TYR A 79 -7.51 -14.55 -3.18
CA TYR A 79 -6.40 -13.77 -3.71
C TYR A 79 -5.46 -14.66 -4.53
N ASN A 80 -5.00 -15.77 -3.96
CA ASN A 80 -4.05 -16.67 -4.60
C ASN A 80 -4.63 -17.29 -5.88
N GLU A 81 -5.91 -17.69 -5.86
CA GLU A 81 -6.56 -18.32 -7.00
C GLU A 81 -6.94 -17.30 -8.08
N TYR A 82 -7.45 -16.14 -7.68
CA TYR A 82 -8.17 -15.26 -8.59
C TYR A 82 -7.53 -13.91 -8.88
N VAL A 83 -6.58 -13.44 -8.06
CA VAL A 83 -6.00 -12.09 -8.18
C VAL A 83 -4.50 -12.15 -8.44
N ALA A 84 -3.77 -12.96 -7.67
CA ALA A 84 -2.32 -13.07 -7.75
C ALA A 84 -1.79 -13.38 -9.17
N PRO A 85 -2.42 -14.29 -9.96
CA PRO A 85 -1.93 -14.57 -11.32
C PRO A 85 -1.95 -13.34 -12.23
N HIS A 86 -2.93 -12.45 -12.05
CA HIS A 86 -3.06 -11.22 -12.83
C HIS A 86 -2.01 -10.19 -12.43
N LEU A 87 -1.79 -9.99 -11.12
CA LEU A 87 -0.74 -9.07 -10.64
C LEU A 87 0.65 -9.54 -11.07
N GLN A 88 0.96 -10.83 -10.90
CA GLN A 88 2.22 -11.43 -11.33
C GLN A 88 2.45 -11.27 -12.82
N ARG A 89 1.41 -11.53 -13.63
CA ARG A 89 1.49 -11.34 -15.09
C ARG A 89 1.78 -9.89 -15.45
N ILE A 90 1.11 -8.91 -14.83
CA ILE A 90 1.35 -7.48 -15.07
C ILE A 90 2.79 -7.12 -14.72
N PHE A 91 3.23 -7.39 -13.49
CA PHE A 91 4.56 -6.98 -13.03
C PHE A 91 5.71 -7.69 -13.75
N ALA A 92 5.50 -8.91 -14.26
CA ALA A 92 6.47 -9.62 -15.08
C ALA A 92 6.70 -8.98 -16.46
N GLN A 93 5.75 -8.22 -17.01
CA GLN A 93 5.95 -7.52 -18.30
C GLN A 93 6.88 -6.32 -18.20
N PHE A 94 7.05 -5.78 -16.99
CA PHE A 94 7.78 -4.53 -16.73
C PHE A 94 9.06 -4.78 -15.93
N ASP A 95 9.70 -5.94 -16.14
CA ASP A 95 10.99 -6.23 -15.54
C ASP A 95 12.06 -5.22 -16.01
N GLY A 96 12.94 -4.82 -15.09
CA GLY A 96 13.91 -3.76 -15.31
C GLY A 96 13.40 -2.32 -15.08
N LEU A 97 12.09 -2.13 -14.86
CA LEU A 97 11.52 -0.87 -14.37
C LEU A 97 11.23 -0.96 -12.86
N VAL A 98 11.14 0.18 -12.17
CA VAL A 98 10.64 0.23 -10.80
C VAL A 98 9.14 -0.04 -10.80
N ARG A 99 8.70 -1.12 -10.14
CA ARG A 99 7.29 -1.52 -10.07
C ARG A 99 6.72 -1.19 -8.72
N ILE A 100 5.82 -0.21 -8.69
CA ILE A 100 5.12 0.20 -7.46
C ILE A 100 3.70 -0.38 -7.47
N TYR A 101 3.35 -1.08 -6.40
CA TYR A 101 1.99 -1.52 -6.14
C TYR A 101 1.37 -0.70 -5.01
N HIS A 102 0.18 -0.18 -5.23
CA HIS A 102 -0.58 0.59 -4.26
C HIS A 102 -1.90 -0.10 -3.93
N ASN A 103 -2.23 -0.18 -2.63
CA ASN A 103 -3.53 -0.63 -2.14
C ASN A 103 -3.90 0.05 -0.81
N ASP A 104 -5.05 0.72 -0.79
CA ASP A 104 -5.58 1.40 0.41
C ASP A 104 -6.37 0.50 1.35
N THR A 105 -7.01 -0.60 0.89
CA THR A 105 -7.75 -1.47 1.81
C THR A 105 -6.78 -2.22 2.75
N PRO A 106 -6.90 -2.12 4.09
CA PRO A 106 -6.03 -2.85 5.01
C PRO A 106 -6.06 -4.37 4.72
N CYS A 107 -4.89 -4.97 4.47
CA CYS A 107 -4.81 -6.37 4.06
C CYS A 107 -3.64 -7.18 4.66
N PRO A 108 -3.39 -7.10 5.99
CA PRO A 108 -2.27 -7.81 6.61
C PRO A 108 -2.33 -9.34 6.43
N HIS A 109 -3.53 -9.90 6.20
CA HIS A 109 -3.71 -11.32 5.88
C HIS A 109 -3.15 -11.71 4.51
N LEU A 110 -2.99 -10.76 3.59
CA LEU A 110 -2.48 -10.98 2.24
C LEU A 110 -0.99 -10.67 2.08
N TYR A 111 -0.35 -9.96 3.03
CA TYR A 111 1.03 -9.50 2.86
C TYR A 111 2.04 -10.59 2.46
N PRO A 112 2.03 -11.80 3.06
CA PRO A 112 2.94 -12.85 2.63
C PRO A 112 2.78 -13.22 1.14
N SER A 113 1.54 -13.32 0.66
CA SER A 113 1.22 -13.63 -0.75
C SER A 113 1.44 -12.43 -1.69
N LEU A 114 1.18 -11.20 -1.22
CA LEU A 114 1.41 -9.98 -1.99
C LEU A 114 2.90 -9.76 -2.26
N ALA A 115 3.77 -10.08 -1.29
CA ALA A 115 5.22 -10.00 -1.46
C ALA A 115 5.75 -10.88 -2.61
N ASP A 116 4.98 -11.90 -3.03
CA ASP A 116 5.32 -12.80 -4.13
C ASP A 116 4.67 -12.38 -5.47
N ALA A 117 4.02 -11.20 -5.53
CA ALA A 117 3.39 -10.69 -6.74
C ALA A 117 4.38 -10.06 -7.74
N GLY A 118 5.64 -9.83 -7.34
CA GLY A 118 6.71 -9.37 -8.22
C GLY A 118 6.80 -7.85 -8.40
N PHE A 119 6.23 -7.05 -7.51
CA PHE A 119 6.50 -5.61 -7.44
C PHE A 119 7.68 -5.31 -6.51
N ASP A 120 8.30 -4.14 -6.65
CA ASP A 120 9.49 -3.74 -5.89
C ASP A 120 9.14 -2.86 -4.69
N VAL A 121 8.05 -2.08 -4.78
CA VAL A 121 7.62 -1.13 -3.75
C VAL A 121 6.13 -1.32 -3.44
N PHE A 122 5.78 -1.41 -2.15
CA PHE A 122 4.41 -1.45 -1.68
C PHE A 122 4.01 -0.15 -1.00
N ASN A 123 3.07 0.60 -1.59
CA ASN A 123 2.42 1.73 -0.94
C ASN A 123 1.07 1.30 -0.36
N PHE A 124 0.85 1.55 0.93
CA PHE A 124 -0.27 0.98 1.66
C PHE A 124 -0.83 1.94 2.70
N THR A 125 -2.02 1.61 3.20
CA THR A 125 -2.74 2.38 4.20
C THR A 125 -1.97 2.65 5.49
N HIS A 126 -2.31 3.77 6.13
CA HIS A 126 -1.87 4.15 7.47
C HIS A 126 -2.54 3.35 8.59
N GLU A 127 -3.57 2.56 8.29
CA GLU A 127 -4.28 1.75 9.31
C GLU A 127 -3.49 0.51 9.77
N VAL A 128 -2.38 0.19 9.11
CA VAL A 128 -1.50 -0.92 9.49
C VAL A 128 -0.16 -0.39 9.94
N ASP A 129 0.34 -0.87 11.07
CA ASP A 129 1.68 -0.55 11.56
C ASP A 129 2.73 -0.98 10.53
N ILE A 130 3.59 -0.03 10.12
CA ILE A 130 4.64 -0.28 9.14
C ILE A 130 5.61 -1.39 9.58
N ALA A 131 5.84 -1.58 10.88
CA ALA A 131 6.67 -2.68 11.37
C ALA A 131 6.04 -4.05 11.07
N ILE A 132 4.71 -4.17 11.21
CA ILE A 132 3.97 -5.41 10.89
C ILE A 132 4.01 -5.68 9.39
N ALA A 133 3.80 -4.64 8.58
CA ALA A 133 3.92 -4.75 7.13
C ALA A 133 5.33 -5.19 6.73
N LYS A 134 6.37 -4.62 7.34
CA LYS A 134 7.78 -4.92 7.05
C LYS A 134 8.15 -6.36 7.39
N GLU A 135 7.73 -6.82 8.57
CA GLU A 135 7.94 -8.20 8.99
C GLU A 135 7.28 -9.20 8.02
N ALA A 136 6.02 -8.96 7.64
CA ALA A 136 5.26 -9.87 6.78
C ALA A 136 5.73 -9.87 5.32
N MET A 137 6.07 -8.70 4.79
CA MET A 137 6.61 -8.55 3.45
C MET A 137 8.02 -9.17 3.34
N GLY A 138 8.79 -9.11 4.41
CA GLY A 138 10.20 -9.52 4.41
C GLY A 138 11.04 -8.61 3.52
N HIS A 139 12.36 -8.83 3.48
CA HIS A 139 13.29 -8.05 2.64
C HIS A 139 13.11 -8.26 1.12
N ARG A 140 11.91 -8.69 0.69
CA ARG A 140 11.51 -8.92 -0.72
C ARG A 140 11.03 -7.63 -1.39
N VAL A 141 10.36 -6.74 -0.64
CA VAL A 141 9.77 -5.51 -1.19
C VAL A 141 10.07 -4.32 -0.28
N ALA A 142 10.30 -3.15 -0.86
CA ALA A 142 10.40 -1.90 -0.12
C ALA A 142 9.00 -1.41 0.27
N LEU A 143 8.89 -0.75 1.41
CA LEU A 143 7.64 -0.15 1.87
C LEU A 143 7.62 1.35 1.58
N MET A 144 6.50 1.86 1.09
CA MET A 144 6.28 3.28 0.86
C MET A 144 5.13 3.77 1.76
N GLY A 145 5.43 4.63 2.73
CA GLY A 145 4.42 5.12 3.68
C GLY A 145 4.96 5.36 5.09
N ASN A 146 4.10 5.42 6.11
CA ASN A 146 2.65 5.48 5.97
C ASN A 146 2.00 6.51 6.90
N VAL A 147 2.56 7.74 6.95
CA VAL A 147 1.97 8.86 7.71
C VAL A 147 0.49 9.05 7.33
N PRO A 148 -0.46 9.14 8.27
CA PRO A 148 -1.88 9.27 7.94
C PRO A 148 -2.17 10.51 7.07
N PRO A 149 -2.66 10.35 5.83
CA PRO A 149 -2.71 11.45 4.86
C PRO A 149 -3.73 12.52 5.25
N LEU A 150 -4.92 12.11 5.71
CA LEU A 150 -5.98 13.06 6.11
C LEU A 150 -5.88 13.44 7.58
N HIS A 151 -5.83 12.44 8.47
CA HIS A 151 -5.91 12.67 9.90
C HIS A 151 -4.71 13.45 10.45
N ILE A 152 -3.52 13.27 9.85
CA ILE A 152 -2.29 13.90 10.32
C ILE A 152 -1.82 14.94 9.31
N ALA A 153 -1.51 14.54 8.07
CA ALA A 153 -0.84 15.45 7.14
C ALA A 153 -1.71 16.67 6.73
N VAL A 154 -3.04 16.54 6.68
CA VAL A 154 -3.94 17.68 6.39
C VAL A 154 -4.38 18.42 7.65
N ARG A 155 -4.77 17.68 8.70
CA ARG A 155 -5.57 18.24 9.81
C ARG A 155 -4.76 18.70 11.01
N GLU A 156 -3.52 18.26 11.14
CA GLU A 156 -2.69 18.55 12.31
C GLU A 156 -1.57 19.54 12.00
N SER A 157 -0.90 20.02 13.05
CA SER A 157 0.20 20.97 12.90
C SER A 157 1.47 20.30 12.36
N PRO A 158 2.41 21.06 11.75
CA PRO A 158 3.69 20.53 11.29
C PRO A 158 4.48 19.80 12.37
N GLU A 159 4.36 20.20 13.64
CA GLU A 159 5.01 19.53 14.77
C GLU A 159 4.44 18.12 15.00
N VAL A 160 3.12 17.95 14.88
CA VAL A 160 2.46 16.64 14.96
C VAL A 160 2.83 15.78 13.77
N VAL A 161 2.88 16.37 12.56
CA VAL A 161 3.32 15.66 11.34
C VAL A 161 4.76 15.17 11.50
N ALA A 162 5.65 16.00 12.06
CA ALA A 162 7.03 15.63 12.35
C ALA A 162 7.11 14.45 13.34
N GLU A 163 6.31 14.47 14.41
CA GLU A 163 6.26 13.38 15.38
C GLU A 163 5.82 12.05 14.75
N PHE A 164 4.75 12.06 13.95
CA PHE A 164 4.31 10.84 13.24
C PHE A 164 5.33 10.36 12.21
N THR A 165 5.99 11.30 11.55
CA THR A 165 7.06 10.97 10.58
C THR A 165 8.20 10.26 11.28
N GLN A 166 8.64 10.79 12.42
CA GLN A 166 9.70 10.19 13.24
C GLN A 166 9.29 8.77 13.67
N ALA A 167 8.05 8.59 14.15
CA ALA A 167 7.54 7.28 14.52
C ALA A 167 7.48 6.29 13.35
N CYS A 168 7.09 6.73 12.15
CA CYS A 168 7.11 5.88 10.95
C CYS A 168 8.54 5.44 10.61
N LEU A 169 9.50 6.38 10.65
CA LEU A 169 10.91 6.10 10.35
C LEU A 169 11.53 5.16 11.38
N ASP A 170 11.33 5.40 12.68
CA ASP A 170 11.90 4.56 13.74
C ASP A 170 11.43 3.10 13.67
N ARG A 171 10.20 2.88 13.17
CA ARG A 171 9.62 1.54 13.01
C ARG A 171 9.94 0.89 11.66
N GLY A 172 9.93 1.69 10.59
CA GLY A 172 9.98 1.20 9.21
C GLY A 172 11.35 1.28 8.54
N ALA A 173 12.22 2.22 8.93
CA ALA A 173 13.49 2.47 8.24
C ALA A 173 14.66 1.57 8.68
N PRO A 174 14.78 1.09 9.95
CA PRO A 174 15.90 0.23 10.35
C PRO A 174 16.04 -1.02 9.46
N GLY A 175 17.23 -1.27 8.94
CA GLY A 175 17.48 -2.36 7.98
C GLY A 175 17.16 -2.02 6.51
N GLY A 176 16.85 -0.77 6.20
CA GLY A 176 16.59 -0.31 4.83
C GLY A 176 15.22 -0.73 4.30
N GLY A 177 14.98 -0.49 3.00
CA GLY A 177 13.74 -0.89 2.33
C GLY A 177 12.51 -0.07 2.72
N MET A 178 12.69 1.21 3.07
CA MET A 178 11.58 2.14 3.32
C MET A 178 11.76 3.41 2.49
N ILE A 179 10.67 3.85 1.87
CA ILE A 179 10.49 5.15 1.24
C ILE A 179 9.47 5.89 2.10
N LEU A 180 9.89 6.98 2.76
CA LEU A 180 8.94 7.78 3.53
C LEU A 180 7.88 8.37 2.61
N SER A 181 6.62 8.15 2.96
CA SER A 181 5.46 8.74 2.30
C SER A 181 4.28 8.79 3.27
N VAL A 182 3.17 9.34 2.82
CA VAL A 182 1.89 9.15 3.47
C VAL A 182 1.34 7.74 3.19
N GLY A 183 0.41 7.29 4.02
CA GLY A 183 -0.28 6.01 3.85
C GLY A 183 -1.32 6.12 2.75
N GLY A 184 -1.02 5.55 1.58
CA GLY A 184 -1.75 5.75 0.35
C GLY A 184 -1.35 7.02 -0.39
N GLY A 185 -2.34 7.77 -0.90
CA GLY A 185 -2.11 9.03 -1.63
C GLY A 185 -2.05 10.27 -0.73
N VAL A 186 -1.36 11.32 -1.19
CA VAL A 186 -1.43 12.65 -0.57
C VAL A 186 -2.85 13.17 -0.72
N SER A 187 -3.48 13.49 0.40
CA SER A 187 -4.83 14.04 0.41
C SER A 187 -4.85 15.43 -0.24
N PRO A 188 -5.95 15.80 -0.93
CA PRO A 188 -6.20 17.20 -1.25
C PRO A 188 -6.07 18.08 0.00
N ASP A 189 -5.62 19.31 -0.22
CA ASP A 189 -5.43 20.32 0.82
C ASP A 189 -4.32 20.02 1.85
N THR A 190 -3.44 19.03 1.62
CA THR A 190 -2.23 18.86 2.44
C THR A 190 -1.37 20.13 2.38
N PRO A 191 -1.14 20.83 3.51
CA PRO A 191 -0.29 22.03 3.52
C PRO A 191 1.15 21.71 3.14
N ALA A 192 1.81 22.63 2.43
CA ALA A 192 3.23 22.50 2.10
C ALA A 192 4.10 22.30 3.35
N ALA A 193 3.78 23.01 4.44
CA ALA A 193 4.49 22.89 5.72
C ALA A 193 4.44 21.48 6.32
N SER A 194 3.39 20.70 6.03
CA SER A 194 3.32 19.29 6.45
C SER A 194 4.33 18.44 5.66
N ILE A 195 4.47 18.68 4.36
CA ILE A 195 5.48 18.02 3.52
C ILE A 195 6.89 18.43 3.93
N ASP A 196 7.11 19.73 4.18
CA ASP A 196 8.40 20.25 4.65
C ASP A 196 8.80 19.59 5.98
N ALA A 197 7.86 19.47 6.93
CA ALA A 197 8.11 18.78 8.20
C ALA A 197 8.50 17.31 8.00
N MET A 198 7.84 16.58 7.09
CA MET A 198 8.21 15.20 6.76
C MET A 198 9.65 15.12 6.19
N VAL A 199 10.00 16.03 5.28
CA VAL A 199 11.31 16.09 4.64
C VAL A 199 12.41 16.43 5.65
N ASP A 200 12.16 17.39 6.53
CA ASP A 200 13.14 17.82 7.54
C ASP A 200 13.41 16.70 8.55
N VAL A 201 12.38 16.00 9.00
CA VAL A 201 12.55 14.80 9.85
C VAL A 201 13.34 13.72 9.11
N ALA A 202 13.02 13.42 7.86
CA ALA A 202 13.74 12.41 7.08
C ALA A 202 15.23 12.73 6.91
N LYS A 203 15.59 14.00 6.73
CA LYS A 203 16.99 14.45 6.62
C LYS A 203 17.75 14.38 7.95
N ALA A 204 17.06 14.64 9.05
CA ALA A 204 17.65 14.64 10.40
C ALA A 204 17.65 13.25 11.06
N TRP A 205 16.87 12.31 10.52
CA TRP A 205 16.64 11.01 11.12
C TRP A 205 17.93 10.21 11.31
N GLN A 206 18.05 9.61 12.49
CA GLN A 206 19.09 8.63 12.82
C GLN A 206 18.42 7.37 13.36
N PRO A 207 18.96 6.18 13.05
CA PRO A 207 18.39 4.94 13.54
C PRO A 207 18.35 4.91 15.07
N PRO A 208 17.24 4.44 15.68
CA PRO A 208 17.13 4.32 17.13
C PRO A 208 18.21 3.37 17.66
N GLN A 209 18.76 3.70 18.84
CA GLN A 209 19.78 2.85 19.46
C GLN A 209 19.17 1.52 19.94
N PRO A 210 19.95 0.43 20.01
CA PRO A 210 19.47 -0.83 20.56
C PRO A 210 18.84 -0.65 21.95
N GLY A 211 17.57 -1.04 22.10
CA GLY A 211 16.83 -0.91 23.35
C GLY A 211 16.21 0.47 23.61
N GLN A 212 16.38 1.44 22.71
CA GLN A 212 15.65 2.71 22.78
C GLN A 212 14.15 2.45 22.52
N PRO A 213 13.25 2.93 23.39
CA PRO A 213 11.82 2.79 23.15
C PRO A 213 11.41 3.64 21.95
N VAL A 214 10.59 3.04 21.08
CA VAL A 214 9.96 3.72 19.95
C VAL A 214 8.48 3.91 20.28
N ALA A 215 7.87 5.00 19.82
CA ALA A 215 6.46 5.27 20.05
C ALA A 215 5.58 4.09 19.58
N GLU A 216 4.64 3.68 20.44
CA GLU A 216 3.69 2.61 20.14
C GLU A 216 2.66 3.08 19.11
N TRP A 217 2.52 2.33 18.02
CA TRP A 217 1.66 2.73 16.90
C TRP A 217 0.19 2.85 17.32
N ASP A 218 -0.29 1.91 18.13
CA ASP A 218 -1.67 1.91 18.62
C ASP A 218 -1.99 3.12 19.51
N ASP A 219 -1.02 3.61 20.27
CA ASP A 219 -1.16 4.77 21.14
C ASP A 219 -1.19 6.06 20.32
N LEU A 220 -0.34 6.14 19.28
CA LEU A 220 -0.36 7.24 18.32
C LEU A 220 -1.70 7.34 17.61
N LEU A 221 -2.21 6.24 17.05
CA LEU A 221 -3.50 6.23 16.38
C LEU A 221 -4.64 6.62 17.35
N GLU A 222 -4.61 6.12 18.58
CA GLU A 222 -5.62 6.42 19.60
C GLU A 222 -5.61 7.91 19.99
N ARG A 223 -4.43 8.51 20.15
CA ARG A 223 -4.28 9.93 20.52
C ARG A 223 -4.97 10.88 19.54
N PHE A 224 -5.00 10.54 18.25
CA PHE A 224 -5.64 11.34 17.19
C PHE A 224 -6.93 10.72 16.67
N LYS A 225 -7.51 9.75 17.40
CA LYS A 225 -8.79 9.11 17.08
C LYS A 225 -8.82 8.51 15.65
N ILE A 226 -7.69 7.99 15.20
CA ILE A 226 -7.56 7.32 13.92
C ILE A 226 -8.03 5.87 14.11
N SER A 227 -9.01 5.43 13.32
CA SER A 227 -9.57 4.08 13.46
C SER A 227 -8.52 3.03 13.09
N ASN A 228 -8.17 2.14 14.03
CA ASN A 228 -7.37 0.96 13.74
C ASN A 228 -8.28 -0.26 13.55
N THR A 229 -8.44 -0.73 12.32
CA THR A 229 -9.18 -1.96 11.99
C THR A 229 -8.51 -3.23 12.57
N GLY A 230 -7.20 -3.19 12.85
CA GLY A 230 -6.42 -4.26 13.48
C GLY A 230 -6.65 -4.47 14.98
N LYS A 231 -7.09 -3.45 15.75
CA LYS A 231 -7.42 -3.61 17.19
C LYS A 231 -8.62 -4.55 17.38
N ARG A 232 -9.63 -4.46 16.49
CA ARG A 232 -10.84 -5.31 16.54
C ARG A 232 -10.54 -6.81 16.37
N THR A 233 -9.53 -7.18 15.59
CA THR A 233 -9.17 -8.58 15.34
C THR A 233 -8.28 -9.16 16.44
N ARG A 234 -7.36 -8.37 17.03
CA ARG A 234 -6.54 -8.78 18.19
C ARG A 234 -7.38 -9.00 19.45
N ASP A 235 -8.35 -8.12 19.74
CA ASP A 235 -9.23 -8.27 20.91
C ASP A 235 -10.20 -9.45 20.77
N ARG A 236 -10.69 -9.74 19.55
CA ARG A 236 -11.47 -10.95 19.28
C ARG A 236 -10.64 -12.22 19.50
N ARG A 237 -9.43 -12.30 18.93
CA ARG A 237 -8.55 -13.47 19.11
C ARG A 237 -8.11 -13.68 20.57
N ARG A 238 -7.98 -12.60 21.37
CA ARG A 238 -7.70 -12.71 22.81
C ARG A 238 -8.91 -13.17 23.63
N ARG A 239 -10.14 -12.81 23.23
CA ARG A 239 -11.37 -13.33 23.85
C ARG A 239 -11.60 -14.80 23.52
N ASP A 240 -11.39 -15.21 22.26
CA ASP A 240 -11.62 -16.59 21.82
C ASP A 240 -10.57 -17.59 22.36
N ARG A 241 -9.41 -17.11 22.83
CA ARG A 241 -8.39 -17.93 23.53
C ARG A 241 -8.61 -18.02 25.05
N ARG A 242 -9.60 -17.29 25.59
CA ARG A 242 -9.95 -17.26 27.02
C ARG A 242 -11.34 -17.85 27.30
N ALA A 243 -12.03 -18.32 26.27
CA ALA A 243 -13.29 -19.08 26.34
C ALA A 243 -13.00 -20.55 26.01
#